data_AF-R7HJ02-F1
#
_entry.id   AF-R7HJ02-F1
#
_cell.length_a   1.000
_cell.length_b   1.000
_cell.length_c   1.000
_cell.angle_alpha   90.00
_cell.angle_beta   90.00
_cell.angle_gamma   90.00
#
_symmetry.space_group_name_H-M   'P 1'
#
loop_
_entity.id
_entity.type
_entity.pdbx_description
1 polymer ?
#
loop_
_entity_poly.entity_id
_entity_poly.type
_entity_poly.pdbx_seq_one_letter_code
_entity_poly.pdbx_strand_id
1 'polypeptide(L)'
;MTVQTCAEEETLEEYGFIKEECLSHTLAYKLTGKSYKNWTSRGSKYCRCVNMVDIGVYNSCRHFCKYCYANYDENKVIENYHNHDVNFPLLIGNIEDNDIIKRRYK
;
A
#
# COMPACT_ATOMS: atom_id res chain seq x y z
N MET A 1 -6.56 9.73 18.87
CA MET A 1 -5.73 9.70 17.65
C MET A 1 -4.38 9.18 18.06
N THR A 2 -3.83 8.21 17.33
CA THR A 2 -2.55 7.57 17.66
C THR A 2 -1.58 7.84 16.52
N VAL A 3 -0.32 8.09 16.84
CA VAL A 3 0.73 8.34 15.85
C VAL A 3 1.83 7.31 16.05
N GLN A 4 2.29 6.73 14.94
CA GLN A 4 3.27 5.66 14.90
C GLN A 4 4.51 6.13 14.12
N THR A 5 5.70 5.81 14.63
CA THR A 5 6.97 5.89 13.90
C THR A 5 7.28 4.54 13.25
N CYS A 6 7.80 4.55 12.02
CA CYS A 6 8.13 3.34 11.27
C CYS A 6 9.50 3.55 10.59
N ALA A 7 10.39 2.56 10.73
CA ALA A 7 11.73 2.56 10.13
C ALA A 7 12.64 3.76 10.50
N GLU A 8 12.33 4.44 11.61
CA GLU A 8 13.15 5.51 12.19
C GLU A 8 14.13 4.96 13.25
N GLU A 9 15.27 5.65 13.40
CA GLU A 9 16.20 5.41 14.50
C GLU A 9 15.64 5.95 15.82
N GLU A 10 15.25 7.21 15.81
CA GLU A 10 14.58 7.89 16.92
C GLU A 10 13.09 7.51 16.93
N THR A 11 12.67 6.85 18.00
CA THR A 11 11.35 6.22 18.06
C THR A 11 10.26 7.16 18.55
N LEU A 12 10.66 8.21 19.28
CA LEU A 12 9.77 9.19 19.93
C LEU A 12 8.78 8.55 20.92
N GLU A 13 9.07 7.33 21.38
CA GLU A 13 8.23 6.60 22.33
C GLU A 13 8.08 7.37 23.65
N GLU A 14 9.10 8.16 24.04
CA GLU A 14 9.06 9.04 25.20
C GLU A 14 7.99 10.14 25.10
N TYR A 15 7.55 10.48 23.88
CA TYR A 15 6.47 11.43 23.63
C TYR A 15 5.12 10.75 23.37
N GLY A 16 5.04 9.41 23.56
CA GLY A 16 3.82 8.63 23.39
C GLY A 16 3.57 8.14 21.96
N PHE A 17 4.58 8.19 21.09
CA PHE A 17 4.49 7.55 19.77
C PHE A 17 4.60 6.03 19.90
N ILE A 18 3.95 5.32 18.99
CA ILE A 18 4.09 3.86 18.90
C ILE A 18 5.25 3.55 17.94
N LYS A 19 6.16 2.67 18.34
CA LYS A 19 7.18 2.11 17.46
C LYS A 19 6.74 0.75 16.91
N GLU A 20 6.21 0.73 15.69
CA GLU A 20 5.76 -0.52 15.05
C GLU A 20 6.10 -0.57 13.55
N GLU A 21 6.03 -1.78 13.00
CA GLU A 21 6.13 -2.03 11.55
C GLU A 21 4.95 -1.38 10.82
N CYS A 22 5.19 -0.79 9.65
CA CYS A 22 4.13 -0.24 8.80
C CYS A 22 3.11 -1.32 8.38
N LEU A 23 3.57 -2.56 8.17
CA LEU A 23 2.72 -3.75 8.04
C LEU A 23 3.39 -4.90 8.77
N SER A 24 2.87 -5.22 9.95
CA SER A 24 3.47 -6.25 10.80
C SER A 24 3.14 -7.67 10.35
N HIS A 25 3.97 -8.63 10.76
CA HIS A 25 3.73 -10.05 10.50
C HIS A 25 2.41 -10.52 11.13
N THR A 26 2.11 -10.02 12.33
CA THR A 26 0.86 -10.31 13.03
C THR A 26 -0.34 -9.71 12.30
N LEU A 27 -0.24 -8.46 11.83
CA LEU A 27 -1.33 -7.82 11.08
C LEU A 27 -1.55 -8.51 9.73
N ALA A 28 -0.48 -8.82 9.00
CA ALA A 28 -0.57 -9.55 7.74
C ALA A 28 -1.22 -10.92 7.93
N TYR A 29 -0.84 -11.67 8.96
CA TYR A 29 -1.46 -12.97 9.27
C TYR A 29 -2.95 -12.83 9.60
N LYS A 30 -3.34 -11.82 10.40
CA LYS A 30 -4.75 -11.55 10.72
C LYS A 30 -5.57 -11.22 9.46
N LEU A 31 -4.99 -10.50 8.50
CA LEU A 31 -5.67 -10.07 7.28
C LEU A 31 -5.76 -11.18 6.22
N THR A 32 -4.77 -12.06 6.13
CA THR A 32 -4.66 -12.99 4.99
C THR A 32 -4.61 -14.47 5.36
N GLY A 33 -4.41 -14.80 6.65
CA GLY A 33 -4.21 -16.16 7.15
C GLY A 33 -2.85 -16.78 6.76
N LYS A 34 -1.91 -15.98 6.25
CA LYS A 34 -0.61 -16.47 5.74
C LYS A 34 0.56 -15.84 6.48
N SER A 35 1.66 -16.57 6.56
CA SER A 35 2.95 -16.04 7.02
C SER A 35 3.77 -15.51 5.85
N TYR A 36 4.56 -14.48 6.12
CA TYR A 36 5.38 -13.79 5.13
C TYR A 36 6.82 -13.71 5.63
N LYS A 37 7.76 -13.57 4.68
CA LYS A 37 9.17 -13.32 5.01
C LYS A 37 9.37 -11.85 5.38
N ASN A 38 10.40 -11.57 6.18
CA ASN A 38 10.88 -10.21 6.43
C ASN A 38 11.28 -9.53 5.12
N TRP A 39 11.11 -8.21 5.09
CA TRP A 39 11.62 -7.33 4.06
C TRP A 39 12.06 -6.01 4.66
N THR A 40 12.98 -5.35 3.97
CA THR A 40 13.47 -4.02 4.32
C THR A 40 13.17 -3.06 3.19
N SER A 41 12.40 -2.01 3.49
CA SER A 41 12.19 -0.93 2.52
C SER A 41 13.50 -0.20 2.26
N ARG A 42 13.92 -0.16 0.99
CA ARG A 42 15.09 0.60 0.50
C ARG A 42 16.38 0.33 1.29
N GLY A 43 16.53 -0.87 1.85
CA GLY A 43 17.71 -1.26 2.62
C GLY A 43 17.80 -0.67 4.04
N SER A 44 16.74 -0.04 4.56
CA SER A 44 16.73 0.45 5.95
C SER A 44 16.86 -0.72 6.94
N LYS A 45 17.87 -0.66 7.80
CA LYS A 45 18.09 -1.63 8.89
C LYS A 45 17.02 -1.55 9.99
N TYR A 46 16.24 -0.47 10.02
CA TYR A 46 15.17 -0.25 10.99
C TYR A 46 13.79 -0.70 10.48
N CYS A 47 13.66 -0.99 9.18
CA CYS A 47 12.45 -1.56 8.62
C CYS A 47 12.39 -3.07 8.90
N ARG A 48 11.26 -3.56 9.41
CA ARG A 48 11.03 -5.00 9.69
C ARG A 48 9.70 -5.51 9.15
N CYS A 49 9.08 -4.77 8.25
CA CYS A 49 7.79 -5.15 7.67
C CYS A 49 7.84 -6.50 6.96
N VAL A 50 6.66 -7.10 6.77
CA VAL A 50 6.52 -8.25 5.85
C VAL A 50 6.91 -7.85 4.42
N ASN A 51 7.32 -8.85 3.64
CA ASN A 51 7.56 -8.67 2.21
C ASN A 51 6.29 -8.20 1.51
N MET A 52 6.41 -7.05 0.85
CA MET A 52 5.34 -6.36 0.18
C MET A 52 5.77 -5.93 -1.23
N VAL A 53 4.77 -5.71 -2.07
CA VAL A 53 4.91 -5.20 -3.43
C VAL A 53 3.91 -4.06 -3.55
N ASP A 54 4.39 -2.91 -4.02
CA ASP A 54 3.51 -1.78 -4.29
C ASP A 54 2.64 -2.08 -5.52
N ILE A 55 1.36 -1.75 -5.38
CA ILE A 55 0.39 -1.69 -6.47
C ILE A 55 -0.27 -0.32 -6.39
N GLY A 56 -0.49 0.32 -7.54
CA GLY A 56 -1.09 1.64 -7.56
C GLY A 56 -1.49 2.08 -8.96
N VAL A 57 -2.49 2.94 -8.99
CA VAL A 57 -2.98 3.63 -10.19
C VAL A 57 -3.26 5.08 -9.77
N TYR A 58 -2.85 6.05 -10.57
CA TYR A 58 -3.13 7.46 -10.31
C TYR A 58 -4.63 7.77 -10.41
N ASN A 59 -5.05 8.85 -9.76
CA ASN A 59 -6.43 9.33 -9.73
C ASN A 59 -7.40 8.21 -9.32
N SER A 60 -7.13 7.51 -8.23
CA SER A 60 -7.92 6.36 -7.77
C SER A 60 -8.44 6.49 -6.34
N CYS A 61 -7.82 7.35 -5.54
CA CYS A 61 -8.09 7.42 -4.11
C CYS A 61 -9.11 8.52 -3.77
N ARG A 62 -10.26 8.17 -3.19
CA ARG A 62 -11.34 9.14 -2.88
C ARG A 62 -11.12 9.99 -1.62
N HIS A 63 -9.89 10.09 -1.10
CA HIS A 63 -9.60 10.96 0.03
C HIS A 63 -9.45 12.44 -0.37
N PHE A 64 -9.26 12.74 -1.66
CA PHE A 64 -9.14 14.10 -2.20
C PHE A 64 -8.16 15.01 -1.44
N CYS A 65 -7.05 14.42 -0.95
CA CYS A 65 -6.04 15.18 -0.23
C CYS A 65 -5.41 16.22 -1.17
N LYS A 66 -5.50 17.51 -0.80
CA LYS A 66 -4.96 18.64 -1.59
C LYS A 66 -3.46 18.54 -1.93
N TYR A 67 -2.71 17.78 -1.13
CA TYR A 67 -1.27 17.58 -1.29
C TYR A 67 -0.92 16.28 -2.04
N CYS A 68 -1.90 15.51 -2.49
CA CYS A 68 -1.66 14.21 -3.12
C CYS A 68 -1.20 14.40 -4.57
N TYR A 69 0.08 14.13 -4.84
CA TYR A 69 0.60 14.13 -6.21
C TYR A 69 -0.04 13.05 -7.10
N ALA A 70 -0.51 11.95 -6.50
CA ALA A 70 -1.06 10.80 -7.21
C ALA A 70 -2.53 10.99 -7.63
N ASN A 71 -3.22 12.01 -7.10
CA ASN A 71 -4.61 12.35 -7.40
C ASN A 71 -4.70 13.82 -7.84
N TYR A 72 -4.29 14.09 -9.07
CA TYR A 72 -4.27 15.44 -9.62
C TYR A 72 -5.56 15.81 -10.38
N ASP A 73 -6.44 14.84 -10.63
CA ASP A 73 -7.69 15.02 -11.37
C ASP A 73 -8.86 14.36 -10.62
N GLU A 74 -9.71 15.17 -9.99
CA GLU A 74 -10.84 14.69 -9.17
C GLU A 74 -11.92 13.99 -10.00
N ASN A 75 -12.14 14.41 -11.25
CA ASN A 75 -13.13 13.77 -12.11
C ASN A 75 -12.70 12.35 -12.47
N LYS A 76 -11.41 12.16 -12.78
CA LYS A 76 -10.83 10.83 -12.99
C LYS A 76 -10.89 9.96 -11.74
N VAL A 77 -10.73 10.53 -10.54
CA VAL A 77 -10.90 9.79 -9.28
C VAL A 77 -12.30 9.20 -9.18
N ILE A 78 -13.33 9.99 -9.50
CA ILE A 78 -14.72 9.54 -9.46
C ILE A 78 -14.97 8.46 -10.50
N GLU A 79 -14.54 8.67 -11.75
CA GLU A 79 -14.65 7.70 -12.83
C GLU A 79 -13.97 6.36 -12.49
N ASN A 80 -12.71 6.41 -12.07
CA ASN A 80 -11.93 5.24 -11.71
C ASN A 80 -12.52 4.46 -10.54
N TYR A 81 -13.10 5.16 -9.56
CA TYR A 81 -13.80 4.51 -8.47
C TYR A 81 -15.02 3.71 -8.95
N HIS A 82 -15.77 4.24 -9.91
CA HIS A 82 -16.89 3.52 -10.52
C HIS A 82 -16.45 2.34 -11.39
N ASN A 83 -15.25 2.42 -11.96
CA ASN A 83 -14.67 1.35 -12.77
C ASN A 83 -13.98 0.24 -11.95
N HIS A 84 -13.95 0.32 -10.63
CA HIS A 84 -13.44 -0.76 -9.79
C HIS A 84 -14.45 -1.92 -9.72
N ASP A 85 -14.01 -3.12 -10.08
CA ASP A 85 -14.75 -4.37 -9.85
C ASP A 85 -14.03 -5.24 -8.81
N VAL A 86 -14.70 -5.51 -7.70
CA VAL A 86 -14.18 -6.33 -6.59
C VAL A 86 -13.89 -7.77 -6.98
N ASN A 87 -14.53 -8.27 -8.04
CA ASN A 87 -14.37 -9.65 -8.51
C ASN A 87 -13.23 -9.79 -9.53
N PHE A 88 -12.60 -8.67 -9.92
CA PHE A 88 -11.58 -8.65 -10.96
C PHE A 88 -10.17 -8.39 -10.36
N PRO A 89 -9.09 -8.96 -10.95
CA PRO A 89 -7.75 -8.82 -10.38
C PRO A 89 -7.11 -7.43 -10.49
N LEU A 90 -7.68 -6.51 -11.28
CA LEU A 90 -7.15 -5.17 -11.47
C LEU A 90 -7.69 -4.20 -10.41
N LEU A 91 -6.91 -3.18 -10.07
CA LEU A 91 -7.40 -2.11 -9.19
C LEU A 91 -8.57 -1.36 -9.82
N ILE A 92 -8.53 -1.10 -11.13
CA ILE A 92 -9.53 -0.36 -11.89
C ILE A 92 -9.63 -0.99 -13.28
N GLY A 93 -10.85 -1.20 -13.77
CA GLY A 93 -11.12 -1.74 -15.10
C GLY A 93 -10.98 -3.27 -15.21
N ASN A 94 -11.01 -3.76 -16.44
CA ASN A 94 -10.93 -5.18 -16.79
C ASN A 94 -9.76 -5.45 -17.75
N ILE A 95 -9.38 -6.73 -17.88
CA ILE A 95 -8.39 -7.16 -18.88
C ILE A 95 -9.06 -7.10 -20.26
N GLU A 96 -8.42 -6.43 -21.19
CA GLU A 96 -8.83 -6.32 -22.59
C GLU A 96 -8.04 -7.26 -23.51
N ASP A 97 -8.56 -7.56 -24.70
CA ASP A 97 -7.95 -8.52 -25.64
C ASP A 97 -6.53 -8.14 -26.11
N ASN A 98 -6.21 -6.85 -26.05
CA ASN A 98 -4.91 -6.28 -26.43
C ASN A 98 -3.94 -6.13 -25.24
N ASP A 99 -4.34 -6.49 -24.02
CA ASP A 99 -3.47 -6.41 -22.85
C ASP A 99 -2.34 -7.44 -22.91
N ILE A 100 -1.15 -7.02 -22.50
CA ILE A 100 0.04 -7.89 -22.43
C ILE A 100 0.27 -8.31 -20.98
N ILE A 101 -0.21 -9.50 -20.63
CA ILE A 101 0.01 -10.07 -19.30
C ILE A 101 1.33 -10.83 -19.27
N LYS A 102 2.26 -10.36 -18.43
CA LYS A 102 3.56 -11.01 -18.23
C LYS A 102 3.64 -11.63 -16.84
N ARG A 103 4.21 -12.83 -16.77
CA ARG A 103 4.55 -13.44 -15.49
C ARG A 103 5.70 -12.69 -14.86
N ARG A 104 5.54 -12.24 -13.61
CA ARG A 104 6.66 -11.69 -12.84
C ARG A 104 7.58 -12.81 -12.40
N TYR A 105 8.79 -12.84 -12.97
CA TYR A 105 9.88 -13.67 -12.47
C TYR A 105 10.57 -12.94 -11.31
N LYS A 106 10.92 -13.67 -10.25
CA LYS A 106 11.68 -13.14 -9.11
C LYS A 106 13.16 -13.10 -9.43
#